data_AF-A0A1L6ZHJ0-F1
#
_entry.id   AF-A0A1L6ZHJ0-F1
#
_cell.length_a   1.000
_cell.length_b   1.000
_cell.length_c   1.000
_cell.angle_alpha   90.00
_cell.angle_beta   90.00
_cell.angle_gamma   90.00
#
_symmetry.space_group_name_H-M   'P 1'
#
loop_
_entity.id
_entity.type
_entity.pdbx_description
1 polymer ?
#
loop_
_entity_poly.entity_id
_entity_poly.type
_entity_poly.pdbx_seq_one_letter_code
_entity_poly.pdbx_strand_id
1 'polypeptide(L)'
;MEALTITLHLNGKEKEFSTPSFITGALFRTAVEIIEDLESNDPERFHTSAQTEFICNVFGNKFTAEEFDNGIDARLLTKTIFATAHYVIGNIVEASNILNPETAEEAEPGE
;
A
#
# COMPACT_ATOMS: atom_id res chain seq x y z
N MET A 1 -11.39 -11.88 2.71
CA MET A 1 -10.52 -11.04 1.89
C MET A 1 -9.11 -11.37 2.32
N GLU A 2 -8.22 -11.68 1.37
CA GLU A 2 -6.80 -11.89 1.68
C GLU A 2 -6.21 -10.59 2.24
N ALA A 3 -5.35 -10.66 3.26
CA ALA A 3 -4.80 -9.47 3.89
C ALA A 3 -3.59 -8.95 3.11
N LEU A 4 -3.56 -7.66 2.83
CA LEU A 4 -2.36 -6.99 2.34
C LEU A 4 -1.35 -6.90 3.49
N THR A 5 -0.09 -7.27 3.23
CA THR A 5 0.99 -7.24 4.23
C THR A 5 2.15 -6.39 3.73
N ILE A 6 2.71 -5.58 4.64
CA ILE A 6 3.90 -4.76 4.39
C ILE A 6 4.95 -5.03 5.47
N THR A 7 6.21 -4.78 5.13
CA THR A 7 7.34 -4.91 6.06
C THR A 7 7.95 -3.53 6.31
N LEU A 8 8.11 -3.18 7.59
CA LEU A 8 8.79 -1.96 8.03
C LEU A 8 10.01 -2.29 8.88
N HIS A 9 11.09 -1.53 8.71
CA HIS A 9 12.33 -1.59 9.48
C HIS A 9 12.26 -0.60 10.64
N LEU A 10 11.72 -1.02 11.78
CA LEU A 10 11.52 -0.19 12.96
C LEU A 10 12.50 -0.57 14.06
N ASN A 11 13.24 0.40 14.60
CA ASN A 11 14.21 0.20 15.69
C ASN A 11 15.25 -0.90 15.38
N GLY A 12 15.74 -0.95 14.13
CA GLY A 12 16.71 -1.96 13.69
C GLY A 12 16.17 -3.38 13.56
N LYS A 13 14.84 -3.55 13.52
CA LYS A 13 14.16 -4.84 13.32
C LYS A 13 13.12 -4.73 12.21
N GLU A 14 13.03 -5.77 11.40
CA GLU A 14 11.92 -5.95 10.47
C GLU A 14 10.66 -6.34 11.25
N LYS A 15 9.54 -5.71 10.90
CA LYS A 15 8.21 -6.01 11.43
C LYS A 15 7.21 -6.05 10.29
N GLU A 16 6.43 -7.12 10.25
CA GLU A 16 5.33 -7.26 9.30
C GLU A 16 4.04 -6.72 9.88
N PHE A 17 3.27 -6.01 9.04
CA PHE A 17 1.96 -5.48 9.36
C PHE A 17 0.97 -5.92 8.30
N SER A 18 -0.13 -6.54 8.72
CA SER A 18 -1.23 -6.92 7.83
C SER A 18 -2.47 -6.06 8.06
N THR A 19 -3.25 -5.84 7.01
CA THR A 19 -4.54 -5.12 7.10
C THR A 19 -5.55 -5.87 7.98
N PRO A 20 -6.50 -5.14 8.63
CA PRO A 20 -7.58 -5.77 9.38
C PRO A 20 -8.58 -6.47 8.46
N SER A 21 -9.41 -7.35 9.03
CA SER A 21 -10.47 -8.06 8.28
C SER A 21 -11.62 -7.14 7.82
N PHE A 22 -11.73 -5.94 8.39
CA PHE A 22 -12.73 -4.94 8.03
C PHE A 22 -12.05 -3.59 7.78
N ILE A 23 -12.22 -3.07 6.57
CA ILE A 23 -11.83 -1.71 6.19
C ILE A 23 -13.10 -0.89 6.02
N THR A 24 -13.12 0.30 6.63
CA THR A 24 -14.26 1.21 6.51
C THR A 24 -14.37 1.78 5.10
N GLY A 25 -15.59 1.82 4.56
CA GLY A 25 -15.86 2.46 3.26
C GLY A 25 -15.52 3.95 3.23
N ALA A 26 -15.32 4.60 4.38
CA ALA A 26 -14.85 5.97 4.46
C ALA A 26 -13.49 6.18 3.77
N LEU A 27 -12.66 5.14 3.70
CA LEU A 27 -11.33 5.18 3.05
C LEU A 27 -11.39 5.04 1.52
N PHE A 28 -12.54 4.65 0.97
CA PHE A 28 -12.68 4.38 -0.45
C PHE A 28 -12.40 5.62 -1.31
N ARG A 29 -12.97 6.77 -0.92
CA ARG A 29 -12.79 8.02 -1.67
C ARG A 29 -11.32 8.45 -1.70
N THR A 30 -10.65 8.39 -0.55
CA THR A 30 -9.21 8.71 -0.45
C THR A 30 -8.36 7.76 -1.28
N ALA A 31 -8.70 6.47 -1.34
CA ALA A 31 -8.01 5.51 -2.18
C ALA A 31 -8.11 5.87 -3.68
N VAL A 32 -9.28 6.28 -4.15
CA VAL A 32 -9.47 6.74 -5.54
C VAL A 32 -8.65 7.99 -5.83
N GLU A 33 -8.70 8.99 -4.96
CA GLU A 33 -7.92 10.24 -5.11
C GLU A 33 -6.40 9.94 -5.17
N ILE A 34 -5.92 9.01 -4.33
CA ILE A 34 -4.52 8.58 -4.35
C ILE A 34 -4.16 7.88 -5.66
N ILE A 35 -5.01 7.01 -6.20
CA ILE A 35 -4.75 6.36 -7.50
C ILE A 35 -4.65 7.42 -8.60
N GLU A 36 -5.60 8.35 -8.65
CA GLU A 36 -5.58 9.46 -9.64
C GLU A 36 -4.31 10.31 -9.52
N ASP A 37 -3.92 10.67 -8.29
CA ASP A 37 -2.68 11.42 -8.03
C ASP A 37 -1.44 10.66 -8.46
N LEU A 38 -1.40 9.34 -8.22
CA LEU A 38 -0.26 8.50 -8.61
C LEU A 38 -0.16 8.31 -10.14
N GLU A 39 -1.27 8.41 -10.86
CA GLU A 39 -1.33 8.33 -12.33
C GLU A 39 -1.16 9.68 -13.03
N SER A 40 -1.30 10.81 -12.33
CA SER A 40 -1.40 12.14 -12.94
C SER A 40 -0.09 12.71 -13.51
N ASN A 41 1.03 11.98 -13.43
CA ASN A 41 2.39 12.43 -13.80
C ASN A 41 2.82 13.76 -13.14
N ASP A 42 2.16 14.17 -12.05
CA ASP A 42 2.40 15.45 -11.38
C ASP A 42 3.26 15.23 -10.13
N PRO A 43 4.54 15.67 -10.14
CA PRO A 43 5.45 15.40 -9.04
C PRO A 43 4.99 15.97 -7.69
N GLU A 44 4.19 17.03 -7.70
CA GLU A 44 3.72 17.70 -6.48
C GLU A 44 2.63 16.89 -5.74
N ARG A 45 2.08 15.87 -6.38
CA ARG A 45 1.02 15.02 -5.82
C ARG A 45 1.53 13.70 -5.24
N PHE A 46 2.82 13.42 -5.38
CA PHE A 46 3.43 12.23 -4.78
C PHE A 46 3.91 12.50 -3.35
N HIS A 47 3.87 11.47 -2.52
CA HIS A 47 4.48 11.45 -1.19
C HIS A 47 3.94 12.53 -0.24
N THR A 48 2.63 12.77 -0.30
CA THR A 48 1.97 13.71 0.61
C THR A 48 1.74 13.07 1.98
N SER A 49 1.63 13.89 3.04
CA SER A 49 1.28 13.40 4.37
C SER A 49 -0.08 12.69 4.40
N ALA A 50 -1.02 13.11 3.53
CA ALA A 50 -2.32 12.45 3.41
C ALA A 50 -2.19 11.01 2.92
N GLN A 51 -1.24 10.73 2.01
CA GLN A 51 -0.98 9.36 1.53
C GLN A 51 -0.43 8.49 2.66
N THR A 52 0.48 9.00 3.49
CA THR A 52 1.09 8.21 4.58
C THR A 52 0.11 8.00 5.74
N GLU A 53 -0.71 9.00 6.06
CA GLU A 53 -1.84 8.87 6.99
C GLU A 53 -2.88 7.85 6.50
N PHE A 54 -3.17 7.83 5.20
CA PHE A 54 -4.06 6.84 4.60
C PHE A 54 -3.56 5.42 4.84
N ILE A 55 -2.25 5.16 4.65
CA ILE A 55 -1.65 3.84 4.95
C ILE A 55 -1.89 3.47 6.42
N CYS A 56 -1.57 4.37 7.35
CA CYS A 56 -1.77 4.11 8.77
C CYS A 56 -3.22 3.70 9.09
N ASN A 57 -4.19 4.43 8.51
CA ASN A 57 -5.60 4.14 8.69
C ASN A 57 -6.00 2.77 8.11
N VAL A 58 -5.53 2.42 6.92
CA VAL A 58 -5.82 1.12 6.28
C VAL A 58 -5.27 -0.05 7.11
N PHE A 59 -4.09 0.11 7.71
CA PHE A 59 -3.49 -0.90 8.58
C PHE A 59 -4.03 -0.88 10.02
N GLY A 60 -5.06 -0.07 10.30
CA GLY A 60 -5.72 -0.01 11.61
C GLY A 60 -4.91 0.71 12.67
N ASN A 61 -4.11 1.71 12.27
CA ASN A 61 -3.28 2.55 13.14
C ASN A 61 -2.29 1.76 14.01
N LYS A 62 -1.73 0.67 13.46
CA LYS A 62 -0.71 -0.17 14.11
C LYS A 62 0.69 0.47 14.13
N PHE A 63 0.89 1.52 13.34
CA PHE A 63 2.08 2.34 13.26
C PHE A 63 1.66 3.78 12.92
N THR A 64 2.54 4.75 13.19
CA THR A 64 2.33 6.16 12.83
C THR A 64 2.84 6.48 11.42
N ALA A 65 2.46 7.64 10.88
CA ALA A 65 2.99 8.11 9.60
C ALA A 65 4.52 8.26 9.64
N GLU A 66 5.06 8.75 10.76
CA GLU A 66 6.50 8.86 10.98
C GLU A 66 7.19 7.48 11.02
N GLU A 67 6.57 6.49 11.66
CA GLU A 67 7.10 5.12 11.66
C GLU A 67 7.03 4.50 10.26
N PHE A 68 5.98 4.77 9.50
CA PHE A 68 5.89 4.34 8.11
C PHE A 68 7.00 4.96 7.25
N ASP A 69 7.14 6.28 7.27
CA ASP A 69 8.11 7.03 6.45
C ASP A 69 9.56 6.63 6.77
N ASN A 70 9.89 6.42 8.05
CA ASN A 70 11.23 6.01 8.47
C ASN A 70 11.47 4.50 8.31
N GLY A 71 10.40 3.70 8.30
CA GLY A 71 10.47 2.24 8.32
C GLY A 71 10.39 1.59 6.95
N ILE A 72 9.77 2.24 5.96
CA ILE A 72 9.61 1.69 4.61
C ILE A 72 10.90 1.87 3.79
N ASP A 73 11.25 0.86 2.98
CA ASP A 73 12.27 1.05 1.96
C ASP A 73 11.76 2.05 0.92
N ALA A 74 12.50 3.14 0.70
CA ALA A 74 12.12 4.21 -0.22
C ALA A 74 11.81 3.71 -1.65
N ARG A 75 12.46 2.62 -2.09
CA ARG A 75 12.20 1.98 -3.40
C ARG A 75 10.83 1.32 -3.48
N LEU A 76 10.21 1.04 -2.33
CA LEU A 76 8.91 0.41 -2.19
C LEU A 76 7.81 1.41 -1.82
N LEU A 77 8.14 2.66 -1.52
CA LEU A 77 7.18 3.66 -1.01
C LEU A 77 5.99 3.86 -1.95
N THR A 78 6.22 4.24 -3.21
CA THR A 78 5.16 4.50 -4.18
C THR A 78 4.31 3.26 -4.43
N LYS A 79 4.94 2.09 -4.65
CA LYS A 79 4.20 0.85 -4.91
C LYS A 79 3.37 0.42 -3.69
N THR A 80 3.84 0.70 -2.48
CA THR A 80 3.11 0.36 -1.24
C THR A 80 1.88 1.24 -1.11
N ILE A 81 2.00 2.54 -1.38
CA ILE A 81 0.88 3.46 -1.39
C ILE A 81 -0.16 3.03 -2.45
N PHE A 82 0.31 2.77 -3.66
CA PHE A 82 -0.54 2.37 -4.79
C PHE A 82 -1.27 1.05 -4.54
N ALA A 83 -0.54 0.00 -4.14
CA ALA A 83 -1.13 -1.29 -3.80
C ALA A 83 -2.17 -1.17 -2.69
N THR A 84 -1.90 -0.36 -1.67
CA THR A 84 -2.84 -0.16 -0.56
C THR A 84 -4.12 0.53 -1.04
N ALA A 85 -4.02 1.50 -1.95
CA ALA A 85 -5.18 2.14 -2.56
C ALA A 85 -5.99 1.15 -3.41
N HIS A 86 -5.33 0.37 -4.27
CA HIS A 86 -5.98 -0.70 -5.05
C HIS A 86 -6.68 -1.74 -4.16
N TYR A 87 -6.05 -2.11 -3.05
CA TYR A 87 -6.64 -3.02 -2.08
C TYR A 87 -7.95 -2.47 -1.49
N VAL A 88 -7.97 -1.20 -1.11
CA VAL A 88 -9.16 -0.55 -0.52
C VAL A 88 -10.31 -0.43 -1.51
N ILE A 89 -10.04 -0.22 -2.80
CA ILE A 89 -11.10 -0.18 -3.83
C ILE A 89 -11.57 -1.57 -4.28
N GLY A 90 -11.00 -2.64 -3.73
CA GLY A 90 -11.40 -4.02 -4.00
C GLY A 90 -10.57 -4.73 -5.07
N ASN A 91 -9.52 -4.11 -5.60
CA ASN A 91 -8.60 -4.71 -6.57
C ASN A 91 -7.52 -5.55 -5.86
N ILE A 92 -7.96 -6.58 -5.12
CA ILE A 92 -7.09 -7.36 -4.21
C ILE A 92 -5.94 -8.07 -4.95
N VAL A 93 -6.22 -8.63 -6.13
CA VAL A 93 -5.23 -9.34 -6.94
C VAL A 93 -4.17 -8.38 -7.46
N GLU A 94 -4.60 -7.23 -7.98
CA GLU A 94 -3.71 -6.19 -8.49
C GLU A 94 -2.82 -5.62 -7.37
N ALA A 95 -3.40 -5.32 -6.21
CA ALA A 95 -2.65 -4.88 -5.04
C ALA A 95 -1.55 -5.88 -4.63
N SER A 96 -1.86 -7.17 -4.68
CA SER A 96 -0.91 -8.24 -4.37
C SER A 96 0.23 -8.31 -5.40
N ASN A 97 -0.11 -8.22 -6.69
CA ASN A 97 0.86 -8.23 -7.79
C ASN A 97 1.79 -7.00 -7.74
N ILE A 98 1.27 -5.83 -7.38
CA ILE A 98 2.08 -4.60 -7.24
C ILE A 98 3.14 -4.77 -6.14
N LEU A 99 2.79 -5.40 -5.00
CA LEU A 99 3.75 -5.61 -3.92
C LEU A 99 4.76 -6.72 -4.25
N ASN A 100 4.27 -7.81 -4.84
CA ASN A 100 5.00 -9.04 -5.11
C ASN A 100 4.96 -9.41 -6.61
N PRO A 101 5.69 -8.70 -7.48
CA PRO A 101 5.64 -8.93 -8.92
C PRO A 101 6.14 -10.32 -9.35
N GLU A 102 7.02 -10.97 -8.57
CA GLU A 102 7.59 -12.29 -8.88
C GLU A 102 6.55 -13.43 -8.88
N THR A 103 5.36 -13.23 -8.31
CA THR A 103 4.28 -14.25 -8.33
C THR A 103 3.37 -14.15 -9.56
N ALA A 104 3.52 -13.10 -10.38
CA ALA A 104 2.67 -12.87 -11.55
C ALA A 104 3.18 -13.57 -12.83
N GLU A 105 4.48 -13.89 -12.92
CA GLU A 105 5.10 -14.50 -14.11
C GLU A 105 5.05 -16.04 -14.12
N GLU A 106 4.70 -16.70 -13.00
CA GLU A 106 4.59 -18.18 -12.94
C GLU A 106 3.23 -18.73 -13.44
N ALA A 107 2.33 -17.88 -13.95
CA ALA A 107 0.98 -18.27 -14.39
C ALA A 107 0.79 -18.34 -15.91
N GLU A 108 1.86 -18.29 -16.71
CA GLU A 108 1.81 -18.56 -18.15
C GLU A 108 2.21 -20.03 -18.40
N PRO A 109 1.26 -20.96 -18.64
CA PRO A 109 1.63 -22.26 -19.19
C PRO A 109 2.12 -22.02 -20.61
N GLY A 110 3.43 -22.21 -20.83
CA GLY A 110 4.01 -22.13 -22.18
C GLY A 110 3.22 -23.01 -23.15
N GLU A 111 2.70 -22.38 -24.21
CA GLU A 111 2.21 -23.07 -25.42
C GLU A 111 3.38 -23.50 -26.32
#